data_AF-A0A6G6YDF9-F1
#
_entry.id   AF-A0A6G6YDF9-F1
#
_cell.length_a   1.000
_cell.length_b   1.000
_cell.length_c   1.000
_cell.angle_alpha   90.00
_cell.angle_beta   90.00
_cell.angle_gamma   90.00
#
_symmetry.space_group_name_H-M   'P 1'
#
loop_
_entity.id
_entity.type
_entity.pdbx_description
1 polymer ?
#
loop_
_entity_poly.entity_id
_entity_poly.type
_entity_poly.pdbx_seq_one_letter_code
_entity_poly.pdbx_strand_id
1 'polypeptide(L)'
;MGKLYRTKQLHFPDTVLTAEDLPHHLLRTEMIMHTTAVRNWSYDHKMKKITLDIAKKITSNFIDHHGFDPVDFLELLYKMTEIVEEKINEHRLKTVEFCKQSSYRSVIESYESLFPVDKMPKENHDHLWKHFGKNLRNLKAMFLMHSDYFLEKIFSFDLKNLATYTSISEDRLKEIFQKISFEFGDLKDAEVDHFLLGNPVQEKPFIRISDDTVFSTMYSVMTHFSMGSLENFCAENNKLPQKYSG
;
A
#
# COMPACT_ATOMS: atom_id res chain seq x y z
N MET A 1 -2.88 20.88 23.85
CA MET A 1 -3.62 19.77 23.19
C MET A 1 -2.68 18.90 22.35
N GLY A 2 -1.58 18.35 22.91
CA GLY A 2 -0.42 17.96 22.07
C GLY A 2 0.32 16.65 22.36
N LYS A 3 -0.06 15.87 23.37
CA LYS A 3 0.57 14.55 23.63
C LYS A 3 -0.43 13.44 23.90
N LEU A 4 -1.45 13.70 24.74
CA LEU A 4 -2.51 12.72 25.08
C LEU A 4 -3.41 12.30 23.91
N TYR A 5 -3.55 13.12 22.86
CA TYR A 5 -4.41 12.79 21.72
C TYR A 5 -3.77 11.82 20.72
N ARG A 6 -2.43 11.77 20.64
CA ARG A 6 -1.72 10.77 19.80
C ARG A 6 -1.80 9.36 20.42
N THR A 7 -1.95 9.28 21.73
CA THR A 7 -1.95 8.02 22.49
C THR A 7 -3.23 7.21 22.31
N LYS A 8 -4.35 7.83 21.92
CA LYS A 8 -5.64 7.14 21.74
C LYS A 8 -5.78 6.39 20.40
N GLN A 9 -4.85 6.58 19.46
CA GLN A 9 -4.89 5.93 18.14
C GLN A 9 -3.94 4.73 18.03
N LEU A 10 -3.11 4.49 19.05
CA LEU A 10 -2.22 3.34 19.07
C LEU A 10 -2.92 2.22 19.84
N HIS A 11 -3.32 1.16 19.14
CA HIS A 11 -3.58 -0.12 19.80
C HIS A 11 -2.26 -0.58 20.40
N PHE A 12 -2.12 -0.47 21.72
CA PHE A 12 -0.96 -0.97 22.43
C PHE A 12 -1.07 -2.50 22.53
N PRO A 13 0.01 -3.26 22.27
CA PRO A 13 0.00 -4.70 22.46
C PRO A 13 -0.16 -5.05 23.94
N ASP A 14 -0.64 -6.27 24.22
CA ASP A 14 -0.91 -6.77 25.58
C ASP A 14 0.33 -6.81 26.49
N THR A 15 1.53 -6.64 25.91
CA THR A 15 2.80 -6.50 26.63
C THR A 15 3.00 -5.15 27.33
N VAL A 16 2.19 -4.13 27.03
CA VAL A 16 2.24 -2.83 27.73
C VAL A 16 1.24 -2.84 28.87
N LEU A 17 1.61 -3.50 29.97
CA LEU A 17 0.73 -3.73 31.12
C LEU A 17 0.74 -2.57 32.11
N THR A 18 1.82 -1.79 32.16
CA THR A 18 2.00 -0.69 33.11
C THR A 18 2.41 0.62 32.43
N ALA A 19 2.23 1.74 33.13
CA ALA A 19 2.64 3.05 32.64
C ALA A 19 4.17 3.18 32.45
N GLU A 20 4.96 2.30 33.10
CA GLU A 20 6.42 2.23 32.98
C GLU A 20 6.90 1.46 31.74
N ASP A 21 6.06 0.63 31.11
CA ASP A 21 6.40 -0.10 29.88
C ASP A 21 6.27 0.78 28.63
N LEU A 22 5.47 1.84 28.74
CA LEU A 22 5.14 2.74 27.63
C LEU A 22 6.37 3.46 27.04
N PRO A 23 7.29 4.04 27.83
CA PRO A 23 8.52 4.64 27.31
C PRO A 23 9.40 3.65 26.55
N HIS A 24 9.48 2.39 27.00
CA HIS A 24 10.28 1.36 26.34
C HIS A 24 9.70 0.94 25.00
N HIS A 25 8.37 0.78 24.93
CA HIS A 25 7.68 0.51 23.67
C HIS A 25 7.83 1.68 22.69
N LEU A 26 7.64 2.92 23.14
CA LEU A 26 7.79 4.11 22.30
C LEU A 26 9.22 4.26 21.76
N LEU A 27 10.24 4.00 22.60
CA LEU A 27 11.65 4.04 22.18
C LEU A 27 11.93 2.99 21.09
N ARG A 28 11.42 1.75 21.23
CA ARG A 28 11.58 0.70 20.22
C ARG A 28 10.91 1.10 18.90
N THR A 29 9.68 1.59 18.95
CA THR A 29 8.95 2.07 17.77
C THR A 29 9.66 3.25 17.10
N GLU A 30 10.22 4.17 17.89
CA GLU A 30 11.02 5.29 17.39
C GLU A 30 12.32 4.82 16.74
N MET A 31 13.02 3.83 17.31
CA MET A 31 14.19 3.21 16.69
C MET A 31 13.85 2.45 15.40
N ILE A 32 12.71 1.75 15.33
CA ILE A 32 12.24 1.07 14.11
C ILE A 32 11.90 2.09 13.03
N MET A 33 11.19 3.17 13.38
CA MET A 33 10.91 4.26 12.44
C MET A 33 12.20 4.94 11.97
N HIS A 34 13.16 5.18 12.86
CA HIS A 34 14.45 5.75 12.49
C HIS A 34 15.28 4.82 11.60
N THR A 35 15.33 3.52 11.85
CA THR A 35 16.06 2.57 10.98
C THR A 35 15.37 2.40 9.63
N THR A 36 14.04 2.46 9.58
CA THR A 36 13.26 2.47 8.33
C THR A 36 13.47 3.77 7.54
N ALA A 37 13.52 4.92 8.22
CA ALA A 37 13.74 6.22 7.61
C ALA A 37 15.21 6.47 7.18
N VAL A 38 16.18 5.95 7.95
CA VAL A 38 17.61 6.03 7.66
C VAL A 38 17.99 5.04 6.55
N ARG A 39 17.24 3.95 6.39
CA ARG A 39 17.24 3.15 5.15
C ARG A 39 16.48 3.92 4.04
N ASN A 40 17.16 4.91 3.46
CA ASN A 40 17.17 5.09 2.00
C ASN A 40 16.02 5.82 1.27
N TRP A 41 15.20 6.66 1.92
CA TRP A 41 14.23 7.50 1.19
C TRP A 41 14.88 8.46 0.17
N SER A 42 16.18 8.74 0.28
CA SER A 42 16.86 9.74 -0.53
C SER A 42 17.33 9.26 -1.92
N TYR A 43 17.26 7.95 -2.26
CA TYR A 43 17.74 7.46 -3.56
C TYR A 43 16.95 6.27 -4.15
N ASP A 44 15.64 6.42 -4.33
CA ASP A 44 14.76 5.42 -4.99
C ASP A 44 15.37 4.84 -6.28
N HIS A 45 15.83 5.71 -7.18
CA HIS A 45 16.46 5.31 -8.44
C HIS A 45 17.71 4.44 -8.24
N LYS A 46 18.53 4.71 -7.21
CA LYS A 46 19.72 3.87 -6.94
C LYS A 46 19.32 2.51 -6.41
N MET A 47 18.30 2.45 -5.56
CA MET A 47 17.76 1.18 -5.06
C MET A 47 17.19 0.33 -6.20
N LYS A 48 16.31 0.90 -7.04
CA LYS A 48 15.79 0.21 -8.23
C LYS A 48 16.91 -0.36 -9.09
N LYS A 49 17.92 0.47 -9.39
CA LYS A 49 19.08 0.05 -10.18
C LYS A 49 19.84 -1.12 -9.53
N ILE A 50 20.17 -1.03 -8.25
CA ILE A 50 20.90 -2.08 -7.53
C ILE A 50 20.11 -3.39 -7.53
N THR A 51 18.82 -3.34 -7.17
CA THR A 51 17.95 -4.53 -7.14
C THR A 51 17.85 -5.19 -8.52
N LEU A 52 17.67 -4.39 -9.59
CA LEU A 52 17.63 -4.90 -10.96
C LEU A 52 18.98 -5.46 -11.42
N ASP A 53 20.10 -4.83 -11.07
CA ASP A 53 21.45 -5.32 -11.39
C ASP A 53 21.74 -6.66 -10.70
N ILE A 54 21.22 -6.89 -9.48
CA ILE A 54 21.29 -8.18 -8.79
C ILE A 54 20.40 -9.20 -9.49
N ALA A 55 19.15 -8.85 -9.78
CA ALA A 55 18.20 -9.74 -10.47
C ALA A 55 18.77 -10.24 -11.81
N LYS A 56 19.37 -9.35 -12.61
CA LYS A 56 20.03 -9.68 -13.89
C LYS A 56 21.11 -10.75 -13.76
N LYS A 57 21.86 -10.76 -12.64
CA LYS A 57 22.94 -11.75 -12.41
C LYS A 57 22.41 -13.13 -12.07
N ILE A 58 21.16 -13.24 -11.62
CA ILE A 58 20.54 -14.51 -11.23
C ILE A 58 19.47 -14.96 -12.22
N THR A 59 19.10 -14.14 -13.22
CA THR A 59 18.00 -14.37 -14.18
C THR A 59 17.95 -15.79 -14.71
N SER A 60 19.05 -16.33 -15.27
CA SER A 60 19.02 -17.68 -15.85
C SER A 60 18.63 -18.75 -14.83
N ASN A 61 19.30 -18.78 -13.68
CA ASN A 61 19.00 -19.75 -12.62
C ASN A 61 17.60 -19.54 -12.02
N PHE A 62 17.15 -18.29 -11.96
CA PHE A 62 15.85 -17.93 -11.42
C PHE A 62 14.71 -18.38 -12.35
N ILE A 63 14.83 -18.14 -13.65
CA ILE A 63 13.86 -18.59 -14.67
C ILE A 63 13.77 -20.11 -14.65
N ASP A 64 14.90 -20.82 -14.61
CA ASP A 64 14.92 -22.29 -14.59
C ASP A 64 14.17 -22.86 -13.37
N HIS A 65 14.16 -22.15 -12.25
CA HIS A 65 13.57 -22.63 -11.00
C HIS A 65 12.12 -22.16 -10.78
N HIS A 66 11.84 -20.88 -11.04
CA HIS A 66 10.56 -20.26 -10.75
C HIS A 66 9.68 -20.06 -11.98
N GLY A 67 10.23 -20.18 -13.19
CA GLY A 67 9.47 -20.11 -14.44
C GLY A 67 9.06 -18.70 -14.87
N PHE A 68 9.68 -17.66 -14.31
CA PHE A 68 9.49 -16.26 -14.73
C PHE A 68 10.79 -15.44 -14.57
N ASP A 69 10.90 -14.32 -15.29
CA ASP A 69 12.07 -13.44 -15.21
C ASP A 69 11.97 -12.54 -13.96
N PRO A 70 12.96 -12.58 -13.04
CA PRO A 70 12.93 -11.74 -11.85
C PRO A 70 13.04 -10.24 -12.18
N VAL A 71 13.68 -9.87 -13.28
CA VAL A 71 13.79 -8.46 -13.72
C VAL A 71 12.42 -7.95 -14.14
N ASP A 72 11.70 -8.70 -14.98
CA ASP A 72 10.35 -8.35 -15.44
C ASP A 72 9.37 -8.25 -14.27
N PHE A 73 9.45 -9.18 -13.31
CA PHE A 73 8.65 -9.10 -12.09
C PHE A 73 8.95 -7.84 -11.26
N LEU A 74 10.22 -7.49 -11.06
CA LEU A 74 10.58 -6.27 -10.32
C LEU A 74 10.16 -4.99 -11.05
N GLU A 75 10.30 -4.96 -12.37
CA GLU A 75 9.83 -3.85 -13.21
C GLU A 75 8.31 -3.70 -13.13
N LEU A 76 7.56 -4.82 -13.10
CA LEU A 76 6.11 -4.81 -12.86
C LEU A 76 5.76 -4.17 -11.50
N LEU A 77 6.47 -4.54 -10.42
CA LEU A 77 6.24 -3.94 -9.10
C LEU A 77 6.45 -2.41 -9.12
N TYR A 78 7.50 -1.94 -9.81
CA TYR A 78 7.74 -0.51 -9.96
C TYR A 78 6.68 0.17 -10.83
N LYS A 79 6.22 -0.51 -11.88
CA LYS A 79 5.14 -0.02 -12.72
C LYS A 79 3.83 0.12 -11.94
N MET A 80 3.53 -0.82 -11.04
CA MET A 80 2.39 -0.71 -10.14
C MET A 80 2.49 0.54 -9.26
N THR A 81 3.67 0.84 -8.71
CA THR A 81 3.89 2.09 -7.94
C THR A 81 3.58 3.33 -8.77
N GLU A 82 4.09 3.42 -10.01
CA GLU A 82 3.80 4.55 -10.90
C GLU A 82 2.29 4.71 -11.16
N ILE A 83 1.59 3.62 -11.45
CA ILE A 83 0.14 3.63 -11.71
C ILE A 83 -0.62 4.14 -10.46
N VAL A 84 -0.21 3.72 -9.27
CA VAL A 84 -0.82 4.19 -8.02
C VAL A 84 -0.54 5.67 -7.80
N GLU A 85 0.68 6.15 -8.06
CA GLU A 85 1.02 7.57 -7.96
C GLU A 85 0.17 8.43 -8.91
N GLU A 86 -0.03 7.99 -10.15
CA GLU A 86 -0.91 8.64 -11.12
C GLU A 86 -2.35 8.71 -10.62
N LYS A 87 -2.91 7.57 -10.18
CA LYS A 87 -4.28 7.48 -9.64
C LYS A 87 -4.50 8.32 -8.38
N ILE A 88 -3.54 8.32 -7.44
CA ILE A 88 -3.59 9.15 -6.22
C ILE A 88 -3.56 10.64 -6.60
N ASN A 89 -2.71 11.03 -7.55
CA ASN A 89 -2.64 12.41 -7.99
C ASN A 89 -3.96 12.85 -8.65
N GLU A 90 -4.55 12.00 -9.49
CA GLU A 90 -5.88 12.25 -10.06
C GLU A 90 -6.95 12.40 -8.96
N HIS A 91 -6.97 11.49 -8.00
CA HIS A 91 -7.88 11.55 -6.86
C HIS A 91 -7.71 12.84 -6.04
N ARG A 92 -6.47 13.23 -5.75
CA ARG A 92 -6.15 14.50 -5.08
C ARG A 92 -6.63 15.70 -5.89
N LEU A 93 -6.48 15.70 -7.21
CA LEU A 93 -6.97 16.80 -8.05
C LEU A 93 -8.50 16.89 -8.01
N LYS A 94 -9.21 15.76 -8.06
CA LYS A 94 -10.67 15.70 -7.92
C LYS A 94 -11.13 16.25 -6.57
N THR A 95 -10.47 15.88 -5.47
CA THR A 95 -10.83 16.36 -4.13
C THR A 95 -10.59 17.86 -3.96
N VAL A 96 -9.46 18.36 -4.49
CA VAL A 96 -9.16 19.78 -4.52
C VAL A 96 -10.21 20.56 -5.32
N GLU A 97 -10.68 20.02 -6.44
CA GLU A 97 -11.62 20.70 -7.34
C GLU A 97 -12.96 21.01 -6.66
N PHE A 98 -13.61 20.03 -6.03
CA PHE A 98 -14.86 20.31 -5.30
C PHE A 98 -14.62 21.13 -4.03
N CYS A 99 -13.44 20.97 -3.38
CA CYS A 99 -13.10 21.73 -2.18
C CYS A 99 -12.87 23.23 -2.44
N LYS A 100 -12.51 23.62 -3.67
CA LYS A 100 -12.33 25.03 -4.04
C LYS A 100 -13.64 25.78 -4.27
N GLN A 101 -14.75 25.07 -4.50
CA GLN A 101 -16.05 25.68 -4.78
C GLN A 101 -16.56 26.52 -3.59
N SER A 102 -17.19 27.66 -3.88
CA SER A 102 -17.62 28.64 -2.87
C SER A 102 -19.07 28.47 -2.40
N SER A 103 -19.91 27.75 -3.16
CA SER A 103 -21.32 27.50 -2.83
C SER A 103 -21.58 26.03 -2.54
N TYR A 104 -22.51 25.72 -1.63
CA TYR A 104 -22.83 24.33 -1.30
C TYR A 104 -23.39 23.56 -2.51
N ARG A 105 -24.16 24.22 -3.39
CA ARG A 105 -24.68 23.59 -4.62
C ARG A 105 -23.55 23.22 -5.58
N SER A 106 -22.62 24.15 -5.80
CA SER A 106 -21.45 23.91 -6.65
C SER A 106 -20.54 22.83 -6.08
N VAL A 107 -20.39 22.74 -4.75
CA VAL A 107 -19.66 21.63 -4.10
C VAL A 107 -20.32 20.28 -4.43
N ILE A 108 -21.65 20.17 -4.23
CA ILE A 108 -22.39 18.93 -4.48
C ILE A 108 -22.29 18.54 -5.96
N GLU A 109 -22.60 19.46 -6.86
CA GLU A 109 -22.59 19.21 -8.32
C GLU A 109 -21.17 18.85 -8.82
N SER A 110 -20.13 19.53 -8.31
CA SER A 110 -18.74 19.22 -8.65
C SER A 110 -18.35 17.82 -8.15
N TYR A 111 -18.67 17.50 -6.90
CA TYR A 111 -18.41 16.17 -6.34
C TYR A 111 -19.08 15.05 -7.16
N GLU A 112 -20.38 15.18 -7.45
CA GLU A 112 -21.14 14.20 -8.23
C GLU A 112 -20.67 14.07 -9.68
N SER A 113 -20.02 15.10 -10.23
CA SER A 113 -19.45 15.04 -11.58
C SER A 113 -18.09 14.34 -11.65
N LEU A 114 -17.34 14.35 -10.54
CA LEU A 114 -15.94 13.88 -10.49
C LEU A 114 -15.83 12.45 -9.96
N PHE A 115 -16.77 12.02 -9.14
CA PHE A 115 -16.78 10.71 -8.50
C PHE A 115 -17.88 9.81 -9.09
N PRO A 116 -17.67 8.48 -9.11
CA PRO A 116 -18.65 7.53 -9.66
C PRO A 116 -19.79 7.31 -8.65
N VAL A 117 -20.63 8.33 -8.48
CA VAL A 117 -21.79 8.34 -7.60
C VAL A 117 -23.05 8.69 -8.37
N ASP A 118 -24.19 8.23 -7.87
CA ASP A 118 -25.48 8.64 -8.42
C ASP A 118 -25.74 10.11 -8.11
N LYS A 119 -26.23 10.83 -9.12
CA LYS A 119 -26.56 12.25 -8.98
C LYS A 119 -27.83 12.41 -8.16
N MET A 120 -27.76 13.23 -7.13
CA MET A 120 -28.89 13.54 -6.29
C MET A 120 -29.82 14.54 -7.00
N PRO A 121 -31.16 14.42 -6.86
CA PRO A 121 -32.08 15.45 -7.31
C PRO A 121 -31.79 16.80 -6.64
N LYS A 122 -31.91 17.90 -7.39
CA LYS A 122 -31.53 19.25 -6.92
C LYS A 122 -32.34 19.71 -5.69
N GLU A 123 -33.54 19.19 -5.54
CA GLU A 123 -34.44 19.43 -4.41
C GLU A 123 -33.84 18.89 -3.10
N ASN A 124 -33.09 17.79 -3.19
CA ASN A 124 -32.47 17.15 -2.04
C ASN A 124 -31.15 17.83 -1.61
N HIS A 125 -30.58 18.71 -2.44
CA HIS A 125 -29.38 19.48 -2.07
C HIS A 125 -29.63 20.34 -0.83
N ASP A 126 -30.83 20.93 -0.71
CA ASP A 126 -31.19 21.75 0.44
C ASP A 126 -31.36 20.94 1.73
N HIS A 127 -31.83 19.69 1.60
CA HIS A 127 -31.93 18.75 2.71
C HIS A 127 -30.54 18.35 3.22
N LEU A 128 -29.64 17.98 2.30
CA LEU A 128 -28.25 17.67 2.63
C LEU A 128 -27.55 18.88 3.28
N TRP A 129 -27.75 20.07 2.73
CA TRP A 129 -27.20 21.31 3.27
C TRP A 129 -27.64 21.60 4.70
N LYS A 130 -28.93 21.40 4.99
CA LYS A 130 -29.48 21.53 6.36
C LYS A 130 -28.92 20.45 7.29
N HIS A 131 -28.79 19.21 6.81
CA HIS A 131 -28.26 18.10 7.60
C HIS A 131 -26.84 18.38 8.12
N PHE A 132 -25.97 18.99 7.28
CA PHE A 132 -24.63 19.40 7.69
C PHE A 132 -24.58 20.79 8.36
N GLY A 133 -25.70 21.25 8.92
CA GLY A 133 -25.80 22.46 9.75
C GLY A 133 -25.60 23.76 8.96
N LYS A 134 -25.86 23.74 7.65
CA LYS A 134 -25.57 24.86 6.74
C LYS A 134 -24.13 25.36 6.86
N ASN A 135 -23.19 24.44 7.03
CA ASN A 135 -21.77 24.73 7.15
C ASN A 135 -21.00 24.12 5.98
N LEU A 136 -20.40 24.99 5.15
CA LEU A 136 -19.70 24.58 3.93
C LEU A 136 -18.48 23.71 4.23
N ARG A 137 -17.80 23.97 5.34
CA ARG A 137 -16.65 23.18 5.79
C ARG A 137 -17.09 21.77 6.16
N ASN A 138 -18.21 21.60 6.86
CA ASN A 138 -18.73 20.29 7.23
C ASN A 138 -19.15 19.49 5.99
N LEU A 139 -19.82 20.14 5.04
CA LEU A 139 -20.21 19.51 3.78
C LEU A 139 -18.97 19.03 2.99
N LYS A 140 -17.95 19.88 2.86
CA LYS A 140 -16.68 19.51 2.20
C LYS A 140 -15.96 18.37 2.92
N ALA A 141 -15.93 18.40 4.25
CA ALA A 141 -15.31 17.34 5.05
C ALA A 141 -16.03 16.00 4.86
N MET A 142 -17.36 16.00 4.77
CA MET A 142 -18.12 14.79 4.46
C MET A 142 -17.77 14.25 3.08
N PHE A 143 -17.76 15.10 2.03
CA PHE A 143 -17.41 14.64 0.69
C PHE A 143 -15.96 14.15 0.58
N LEU A 144 -15.04 14.74 1.34
CA LEU A 144 -13.66 14.25 1.43
C LEU A 144 -13.60 12.85 2.06
N MET A 145 -14.29 12.66 3.19
CA MET A 145 -14.39 11.34 3.82
C MET A 145 -15.07 10.30 2.93
N HIS A 146 -16.12 10.70 2.20
CA HIS A 146 -16.80 9.81 1.27
C HIS A 146 -15.94 9.49 0.05
N SER A 147 -15.10 10.43 -0.42
CA SER A 147 -14.15 10.15 -1.50
C SER A 147 -13.13 9.10 -1.10
N ASP A 148 -12.76 8.98 0.17
CA ASP A 148 -11.80 7.97 0.63
C ASP A 148 -12.28 6.53 0.39
N TYR A 149 -13.59 6.31 0.22
CA TYR A 149 -14.16 5.02 -0.17
C TYR A 149 -13.60 4.50 -1.51
N PHE A 150 -13.13 5.39 -2.39
CA PHE A 150 -12.56 5.02 -3.68
C PHE A 150 -11.06 4.72 -3.63
N LEU A 151 -10.40 4.88 -2.47
CA LEU A 151 -8.97 4.58 -2.32
C LEU A 151 -8.69 3.09 -2.50
N GLU A 152 -9.61 2.21 -2.09
CA GLU A 152 -9.47 0.76 -2.28
C GLU A 152 -9.24 0.39 -3.75
N LYS A 153 -9.97 1.02 -4.68
CA LYS A 153 -9.78 0.84 -6.13
C LYS A 153 -8.46 1.40 -6.67
N ILE A 154 -7.90 2.39 -5.99
CA ILE A 154 -6.61 2.98 -6.37
C ILE A 154 -5.47 2.02 -6.05
N PHE A 155 -5.56 1.39 -4.87
CA PHE A 155 -4.55 0.50 -4.30
C PHE A 155 -4.75 -0.98 -4.66
N SER A 156 -5.78 -1.30 -5.43
CA SER A 156 -6.05 -2.65 -5.91
C SER A 156 -5.69 -2.82 -7.38
N PHE A 157 -5.25 -4.02 -7.73
CA PHE A 157 -4.94 -4.43 -9.09
C PHE A 157 -5.58 -5.77 -9.41
N ASP A 158 -6.21 -5.80 -10.57
CA ASP A 158 -6.64 -7.02 -11.23
C ASP A 158 -5.46 -7.66 -11.97
N LEU A 159 -5.24 -8.95 -11.75
CA LEU A 159 -4.07 -9.67 -12.26
C LEU A 159 -4.08 -9.82 -13.78
N LYS A 160 -5.27 -9.91 -14.39
CA LYS A 160 -5.42 -9.93 -15.84
C LYS A 160 -4.97 -8.60 -16.46
N ASN A 161 -5.35 -7.47 -15.86
CA ASN A 161 -4.86 -6.17 -16.27
C ASN A 161 -3.34 -6.02 -16.03
N LEU A 162 -2.80 -6.56 -14.93
CA LEU A 162 -1.36 -6.53 -14.67
C LEU A 162 -0.56 -7.29 -15.73
N ALA A 163 -1.07 -8.42 -16.22
CA ALA A 163 -0.44 -9.21 -17.28
C ALA A 163 -0.21 -8.40 -18.57
N THR A 164 -0.89 -7.27 -18.77
CA THR A 164 -0.68 -6.40 -19.93
C THR A 164 0.58 -5.52 -19.84
N TYR A 165 1.20 -5.42 -18.66
CA TYR A 165 2.39 -4.60 -18.40
C TYR A 165 3.69 -5.41 -18.31
N THR A 166 3.63 -6.72 -18.49
CA THR A 166 4.74 -7.65 -18.27
C THR A 166 4.68 -8.78 -19.29
N SER A 167 5.76 -9.56 -19.43
CA SER A 167 5.72 -10.81 -20.21
C SER A 167 5.21 -12.01 -19.41
N ILE A 168 5.00 -11.84 -18.10
CA ILE A 168 4.49 -12.88 -17.21
C ILE A 168 2.99 -13.10 -17.47
N SER A 169 2.59 -14.35 -17.71
CA SER A 169 1.18 -14.70 -17.95
C SER A 169 0.30 -14.46 -16.72
N GLU A 170 -1.00 -14.24 -16.93
CA GLU A 170 -1.98 -14.07 -15.86
C GLU A 170 -1.93 -15.22 -14.84
N ASP A 171 -1.92 -16.48 -15.30
CA ASP A 171 -1.84 -17.65 -14.42
C ASP A 171 -0.56 -17.66 -13.58
N ARG A 172 0.57 -17.26 -14.17
CA ARG A 172 1.83 -17.16 -13.42
C ARG A 172 1.80 -16.00 -12.42
N LEU A 173 1.17 -14.88 -12.75
CA LEU A 173 0.95 -13.80 -11.79
C LEU A 173 0.09 -14.25 -10.61
N LYS A 174 -0.95 -15.06 -10.84
CA LYS A 174 -1.74 -15.65 -9.74
C LYS A 174 -0.88 -16.45 -8.78
N GLU A 175 0.00 -17.31 -9.31
CA GLU A 175 0.93 -18.10 -8.49
C GLU A 175 1.94 -17.23 -7.73
N ILE A 176 2.52 -16.22 -8.40
CA ILE A 176 3.48 -15.31 -7.78
C ILE A 176 2.80 -14.54 -6.64
N PHE A 177 1.67 -13.90 -6.92
CA PHE A 177 0.95 -13.10 -5.94
C PHE A 177 0.35 -13.96 -4.83
N GLN A 178 0.01 -15.23 -5.07
CA GLN A 178 -0.34 -16.16 -4.00
C GLN A 178 0.79 -16.34 -2.97
N LYS A 179 2.06 -16.34 -3.41
CA LYS A 179 3.21 -16.50 -2.51
C LYS A 179 3.52 -15.24 -1.71
N ILE A 180 3.40 -14.07 -2.34
CA ILE A 180 3.79 -12.77 -1.76
C ILE A 180 2.62 -11.97 -1.18
N SER A 181 1.43 -12.58 -1.07
CA SER A 181 0.25 -11.96 -0.46
C SER A 181 -0.24 -12.75 0.74
N PHE A 182 -0.80 -12.02 1.72
CA PHE A 182 -1.64 -12.59 2.76
C PHE A 182 -3.09 -12.70 2.31
N GLU A 183 -3.81 -13.64 2.89
CA GLU A 183 -5.26 -13.70 2.89
C GLU A 183 -5.84 -13.20 4.22
N PHE A 184 -7.14 -12.89 4.21
CA PHE A 184 -7.85 -12.54 5.43
C PHE A 184 -7.83 -13.71 6.42
N GLY A 185 -7.19 -13.51 7.56
CA GLY A 185 -7.07 -14.49 8.63
C GLY A 185 -5.73 -15.22 8.71
N ASP A 186 -4.81 -15.00 7.76
CA ASP A 186 -3.49 -15.65 7.76
C ASP A 186 -2.66 -15.34 9.02
N LEU A 187 -2.88 -14.18 9.61
CA LEU A 187 -2.16 -13.70 10.80
C LEU A 187 -2.95 -13.90 12.11
N LYS A 188 -4.06 -14.65 12.09
CA LYS A 188 -4.96 -14.79 13.26
C LYS A 188 -4.26 -15.41 14.48
N ASP A 189 -3.33 -16.34 14.24
CA ASP A 189 -2.61 -17.09 15.28
C ASP A 189 -1.18 -16.55 15.48
N ALA A 190 -0.82 -15.46 14.80
CA ALA A 190 0.51 -14.88 14.89
C ALA A 190 0.69 -14.09 16.19
N GLU A 191 1.85 -14.24 16.83
CA GLU A 191 2.18 -13.53 18.06
C GLU A 191 2.48 -12.05 17.75
N VAL A 192 1.56 -11.17 18.17
CA VAL A 192 1.60 -9.73 17.85
C VAL A 192 2.89 -9.07 18.34
N ASP A 193 3.48 -9.54 19.44
CA ASP A 193 4.74 -9.02 19.95
C ASP A 193 5.92 -9.27 18.99
N HIS A 194 5.84 -10.31 18.16
CA HIS A 194 6.84 -10.56 17.13
C HIS A 194 6.72 -9.59 15.96
N PHE A 195 5.58 -8.93 15.74
CA PHE A 195 5.43 -7.95 14.65
C PHE A 195 6.28 -6.69 14.84
N LEU A 196 6.64 -6.38 16.10
CA LEU A 196 7.57 -5.30 16.40
C LEU A 196 8.97 -5.55 15.83
N LEU A 197 9.43 -6.80 15.82
CA LEU A 197 10.78 -7.17 15.38
C LEU A 197 10.82 -7.81 13.99
N GLY A 198 9.73 -8.43 13.55
CA GLY A 198 9.53 -9.00 12.22
C GLY A 198 8.21 -8.53 11.64
N ASN A 199 8.23 -7.47 10.84
CA ASN A 199 7.01 -6.95 10.23
C ASN A 199 6.57 -7.89 9.09
N PRO A 200 5.43 -8.61 9.22
CA PRO A 200 4.98 -9.57 8.22
C PRO A 200 4.75 -8.94 6.83
N VAL A 201 4.45 -7.65 6.78
CA VAL A 201 4.28 -6.89 5.54
C VAL A 201 5.57 -6.80 4.72
N GLN A 202 6.75 -6.94 5.36
CA GLN A 202 8.03 -6.98 4.64
C GLN A 202 8.19 -8.27 3.83
N GLU A 203 7.60 -9.37 4.29
CA GLU A 203 7.65 -10.68 3.63
C GLU A 203 6.58 -10.81 2.55
N LYS A 204 5.36 -10.35 2.87
CA LYS A 204 4.21 -10.37 1.97
C LYS A 204 3.52 -9.00 1.96
N PRO A 205 3.93 -8.07 1.07
CA PRO A 205 3.46 -6.70 1.08
C PRO A 205 2.05 -6.52 0.49
N PHE A 206 1.43 -7.60 0.02
CA PHE A 206 0.13 -7.61 -0.62
C PHE A 206 -0.91 -8.35 0.20
N ILE A 207 -2.17 -8.04 -0.04
CA ILE A 207 -3.35 -8.75 0.45
C ILE A 207 -4.12 -9.24 -0.75
N ARG A 208 -4.45 -10.54 -0.76
CA ARG A 208 -5.32 -11.12 -1.77
C ARG A 208 -6.78 -10.84 -1.39
N ILE A 209 -7.46 -10.07 -2.23
CA ILE A 209 -8.90 -9.77 -2.05
C ILE A 209 -9.75 -10.87 -2.70
N SER A 210 -9.29 -11.40 -3.83
CA SER A 210 -9.89 -12.51 -4.55
C SER A 210 -8.80 -13.24 -5.35
N ASP A 211 -9.14 -14.34 -6.02
CA ASP A 211 -8.20 -15.09 -6.86
C ASP A 211 -7.55 -14.23 -7.96
N ASP A 212 -8.23 -13.17 -8.39
CA ASP A 212 -7.81 -12.31 -9.50
C ASP A 212 -7.42 -10.90 -9.06
N THR A 213 -7.52 -10.56 -7.76
CA THR A 213 -7.31 -9.19 -7.28
C THR A 213 -6.42 -9.13 -6.05
N VAL A 214 -5.41 -8.27 -6.12
CA VAL A 214 -4.49 -7.97 -5.03
C VAL A 214 -4.55 -6.51 -4.63
N PHE A 215 -4.27 -6.24 -3.36
CA PHE A 215 -4.25 -4.90 -2.78
C PHE A 215 -2.98 -4.66 -1.98
N SER A 216 -2.47 -3.43 -2.01
CA SER A 216 -1.43 -2.98 -1.08
C SER A 216 -1.52 -1.48 -0.83
N THR A 217 -1.30 -1.03 0.40
CA THR A 217 -1.12 0.40 0.68
C THR A 217 0.34 0.84 0.57
N MET A 218 1.25 -0.10 0.36
CA MET A 218 2.67 0.10 0.61
C MET A 218 3.49 0.43 -0.65
N TYR A 219 2.84 0.91 -1.71
CA TYR A 219 3.47 1.23 -2.99
C TYR A 219 4.56 2.30 -2.89
N SER A 220 4.41 3.27 -1.98
CA SER A 220 5.40 4.35 -1.77
C SER A 220 6.75 3.86 -1.25
N VAL A 221 6.79 2.65 -0.68
CA VAL A 221 7.99 2.01 -0.14
C VAL A 221 8.27 0.67 -0.80
N MET A 222 7.67 0.41 -1.98
CA MET A 222 7.78 -0.87 -2.70
C MET A 222 9.24 -1.24 -3.02
N THR A 223 10.11 -0.26 -3.25
CA THR A 223 11.55 -0.48 -3.48
C THR A 223 12.29 -1.09 -2.29
N HIS A 224 11.74 -0.97 -1.08
CA HIS A 224 12.29 -1.64 0.09
C HIS A 224 11.90 -3.11 0.16
N PHE A 225 10.70 -3.46 -0.31
CA PHE A 225 10.21 -4.84 -0.30
C PHE A 225 10.60 -5.62 -1.54
N SER A 226 10.89 -4.95 -2.66
CA SER A 226 11.26 -5.62 -3.91
C SER A 226 12.54 -6.44 -3.76
N MET A 227 13.53 -5.93 -3.01
CA MET A 227 14.75 -6.68 -2.66
C MET A 227 14.44 -7.86 -1.74
N GLY A 228 13.65 -7.66 -0.67
CA GLY A 228 13.25 -8.74 0.23
C GLY A 228 12.45 -9.84 -0.48
N SER A 229 11.59 -9.45 -1.43
CA SER A 229 10.84 -10.39 -2.27
C SER A 229 11.78 -11.24 -3.12
N LEU A 230 12.79 -10.61 -3.75
CA LEU A 230 13.80 -11.31 -4.53
C LEU A 230 14.62 -12.28 -3.65
N GLU A 231 15.05 -11.83 -2.46
CA GLU A 231 15.77 -12.65 -1.48
C GLU A 231 14.92 -13.84 -1.01
N ASN A 232 13.63 -13.63 -0.73
CA ASN A 232 12.72 -14.70 -0.32
C ASN A 232 12.56 -15.78 -1.39
N PHE A 233 12.36 -15.39 -2.65
CA PHE A 233 12.36 -16.35 -3.76
C PHE A 233 13.70 -17.10 -3.86
N CYS A 234 14.83 -16.42 -3.66
CA CYS A 234 16.14 -17.07 -3.64
C CYS A 234 16.33 -18.01 -2.44
N ALA A 235 15.77 -17.68 -1.27
CA ALA A 235 15.91 -18.43 -0.03
C ALA A 235 15.07 -19.71 0.00
N GLU A 236 13.97 -19.80 -0.77
CA GLU A 236 13.27 -21.06 -1.05
C GLU A 236 14.24 -22.12 -1.63
N ASN A 237 15.37 -21.69 -2.17
CA ASN A 237 16.42 -22.52 -2.72
C ASN A 237 17.62 -22.62 -1.76
N ASN A 238 17.66 -23.66 -0.93
CA ASN A 238 18.84 -24.04 -0.12
C ASN A 238 20.15 -24.30 -0.94
N LYS A 239 20.16 -24.04 -2.25
CA LYS A 239 21.33 -24.16 -3.15
C LYS A 239 21.78 -22.86 -3.82
N LEU A 240 21.09 -21.73 -3.67
CA LEU A 240 21.53 -20.44 -4.21
C LEU A 240 22.60 -19.71 -3.38
N PRO A 241 22.62 -19.77 -2.02
CA PRO A 241 23.62 -19.05 -1.23
C PRO A 241 25.06 -19.59 -1.38
N GLN A 242 25.23 -20.85 -1.78
CA GLN A 242 26.55 -21.48 -1.90
C GLN A 242 27.31 -21.08 -3.16
N LYS A 243 26.65 -20.51 -4.18
CA LYS A 243 27.28 -20.22 -5.48
C LYS A 243 27.82 -18.78 -5.61
N TYR A 244 27.44 -17.90 -4.70
CA TYR A 244 27.82 -16.47 -4.71
C TYR A 244 28.71 -16.07 -3.52
N SER A 245 29.14 -17.04 -2.70
CA SER A 245 30.15 -16.87 -1.64
C SER A 245 31.55 -17.29 -2.14
N GLY A 246 31.93 -16.79 -3.32
CA GLY A 246 33.25 -16.99 -3.92
C GLY A 246 34.00 -15.67 -4.00
#